data_AF-A0A4S2QZF6-F1
#
_entry.id   AF-A0A4S2QZF6-F1
#
_cell.length_a   1.000
_cell.length_b   1.000
_cell.length_c   1.000
_cell.angle_alpha   90.00
_cell.angle_beta   90.00
_cell.angle_gamma   90.00
#
_symmetry.space_group_name_H-M   'P 1'
#
loop_
_entity.id
_entity.type
_entity.pdbx_description
1 polymer ?
#
loop_
_entity_poly.entity_id
_entity_poly.type
_entity_poly.pdbx_seq_one_letter_code
_entity_poly.pdbx_strand_id
1 'polypeptide(L)'
;MDADAAPVRKAALLWALGRVGLGVTALLAPRPLLAPWLGPSVLRTTAEVTGRALGGRDLVLGTGAAWMLAQGGDARPWVLGCAAADTADAAATLLARRRLPVAGRRLVTVAAAGSALTGAVLCLLLPRVSASPRV
;
A
#
# COMPACT_ATOMS: atom_id res chain seq x y z
N MET A 1 20.77 18.04 -12.00
CA MET A 1 21.32 16.93 -11.20
C MET A 1 20.17 15.97 -10.93
N ASP A 2 19.55 15.38 -11.97
CA ASP A 2 18.20 14.76 -11.77
C ASP A 2 17.88 13.59 -12.72
N ALA A 3 18.85 13.08 -13.49
CA ALA A 3 18.61 11.91 -14.36
C ALA A 3 18.28 10.66 -13.53
N ASP A 4 18.90 10.52 -12.35
CA ASP A 4 18.69 9.39 -11.43
C ASP A 4 17.35 9.43 -10.69
N ALA A 5 16.72 10.61 -10.60
CA ALA A 5 15.43 10.77 -9.92
C ALA A 5 14.24 10.33 -10.80
N ALA A 6 14.37 10.39 -12.13
CA ALA A 6 13.29 10.02 -13.05
C ALA A 6 12.91 8.52 -12.96
N PRO A 7 13.86 7.56 -12.91
CA PRO A 7 13.55 6.15 -12.63
C PRO A 7 12.85 5.94 -11.30
N VAL A 8 13.32 6.58 -10.22
CA VAL A 8 12.73 6.46 -8.88
C VAL A 8 11.29 6.98 -8.85
N ARG A 9 11.03 8.14 -9.46
CA ARG A 9 9.67 8.70 -9.56
C ARG A 9 8.73 7.78 -10.35
N LYS A 10 9.19 7.19 -11.46
CA LYS A 10 8.41 6.22 -12.24
C LYS A 10 8.11 4.96 -11.42
N ALA A 11 9.10 4.44 -10.70
CA ALA A 11 8.92 3.29 -9.81
C ALA A 11 7.91 3.59 -8.69
N ALA A 12 8.02 4.74 -8.05
CA ALA A 12 7.07 5.19 -7.03
C ALA A 12 5.66 5.36 -7.58
N LEU A 13 5.52 5.90 -8.80
CA LEU A 13 4.23 6.05 -9.46
C LEU A 13 3.59 4.69 -9.77
N LEU A 14 4.35 3.77 -10.36
CA LEU A 14 3.86 2.42 -10.67
C LEU A 14 3.44 1.67 -9.39
N TRP A 15 4.24 1.78 -8.33
CA TRP A 15 3.92 1.19 -7.04
C TRP A 15 2.65 1.79 -6.42
N ALA A 16 2.50 3.12 -6.46
CA ALA A 16 1.30 3.82 -6.00
C ALA A 16 0.06 3.41 -6.81
N LEU A 17 0.16 3.33 -8.14
CA LEU A 17 -0.94 2.90 -9.01
C LEU A 17 -1.31 1.42 -8.81
N GLY A 18 -0.33 0.55 -8.54
CA GLY A 18 -0.59 -0.84 -8.17
C GLY A 18 -1.47 -0.94 -6.92
N ARG A 19 -1.17 -0.13 -5.90
CA ARG A 19 -2.01 -0.01 -4.70
C ARG A 19 -3.40 0.54 -4.99
N VAL A 20 -3.53 1.52 -5.89
CA VAL A 20 -4.84 2.00 -6.34
C VAL A 20 -5.64 0.86 -6.95
N GLY A 21 -5.04 0.06 -7.83
CA GLY A 21 -5.68 -1.10 -8.45
C GLY A 21 -6.13 -2.14 -7.42
N LEU A 22 -5.28 -2.46 -6.43
CA LEU A 22 -5.65 -3.34 -5.32
C LEU A 22 -6.79 -2.75 -4.49
N GLY A 23 -6.73 -1.45 -4.20
CA GLY A 23 -7.75 -0.75 -3.42
C GLY A 23 -9.13 -0.74 -4.09
N VAL A 24 -9.17 -0.42 -5.38
CA VAL A 24 -10.39 -0.50 -6.20
C VAL A 24 -10.94 -1.92 -6.22
N THR A 25 -10.07 -2.91 -6.43
CA THR A 25 -10.48 -4.32 -6.45
C THR A 25 -11.04 -4.75 -5.09
N ALA A 26 -10.42 -4.34 -3.98
CA ALA A 26 -10.89 -4.67 -2.63
C ALA A 26 -12.21 -3.96 -2.27
N LEU A 27 -12.46 -2.78 -2.83
CA LEU A 27 -13.74 -2.07 -2.68
C LEU A 27 -14.88 -2.77 -3.43
N LEU A 28 -14.64 -3.13 -4.69
CA LEU A 28 -15.66 -3.69 -5.59
C LEU A 28 -15.86 -5.20 -5.38
N ALA A 29 -14.76 -5.92 -5.16
CA ALA A 29 -14.70 -7.36 -5.02
C ALA A 29 -13.83 -7.77 -3.81
N PRO A 30 -14.29 -7.51 -2.57
CA PRO A 30 -13.50 -7.79 -1.36
C PRO A 30 -13.23 -9.29 -1.14
N ARG A 31 -14.18 -10.16 -1.49
CA ARG A 31 -14.11 -11.60 -1.14
C ARG A 31 -12.95 -12.32 -1.83
N PRO A 32 -12.73 -12.20 -3.15
CA PRO A 32 -11.59 -12.84 -3.81
C PRO A 32 -10.23 -12.40 -3.25
N LEU A 33 -10.10 -11.16 -2.80
CA LEU A 33 -8.86 -10.65 -2.21
C LEU A 33 -8.65 -11.07 -0.77
N LEU A 34 -9.71 -11.11 0.04
CA LEU A 34 -9.58 -11.44 1.47
C LEU A 34 -9.67 -12.93 1.78
N ALA A 35 -10.31 -13.75 0.93
CA ALA A 35 -10.45 -15.19 1.19
C ALA A 35 -9.09 -15.91 1.30
N PRO A 36 -8.07 -15.62 0.47
CA PRO A 36 -6.73 -16.17 0.65
C PRO A 36 -6.12 -15.79 2.01
N TRP A 37 -6.38 -14.57 2.50
CA TRP A 37 -5.81 -14.06 3.75
C TRP A 37 -6.51 -14.62 4.98
N LEU A 38 -7.84 -14.50 5.04
CA LEU A 38 -8.66 -14.79 6.22
C LEU A 38 -9.16 -16.25 6.26
N GLY A 39 -9.05 -16.96 5.15
CA GLY A 39 -9.53 -18.34 5.01
C GLY A 39 -11.01 -18.45 4.62
N PRO A 40 -11.45 -19.65 4.20
CA PRO A 40 -12.78 -19.86 3.63
C PRO A 40 -13.92 -19.79 4.67
N SER A 41 -13.61 -19.95 5.96
CA SER A 41 -14.59 -19.94 7.06
C SER A 41 -14.90 -18.55 7.60
N VAL A 42 -14.26 -17.50 7.09
CA VAL A 42 -14.54 -16.12 7.52
C VAL A 42 -15.99 -15.75 7.20
N LEU A 43 -16.65 -15.07 8.15
CA LEU A 43 -17.98 -14.52 7.93
C LEU A 43 -17.95 -13.57 6.72
N ARG A 44 -18.92 -13.73 5.82
CA ARG A 44 -19.02 -12.92 4.60
C ARG A 44 -18.99 -11.42 4.91
N THR A 45 -19.77 -10.98 5.88
CA THR A 45 -19.85 -9.57 6.29
C THR A 45 -18.50 -9.06 6.79
N THR A 46 -17.76 -9.86 7.56
CA THR A 46 -16.41 -9.50 8.03
C THR A 46 -15.44 -9.35 6.86
N ALA A 47 -15.44 -10.27 5.90
CA ALA A 47 -14.58 -10.15 4.71
C ALA A 47 -14.94 -8.92 3.87
N GLU A 48 -16.23 -8.61 3.73
CA GLU A 48 -16.70 -7.48 2.95
C GLU A 48 -16.37 -6.13 3.58
N VAL A 49 -16.65 -5.94 4.87
CA VAL A 49 -16.37 -4.69 5.58
C VAL A 49 -14.87 -4.46 5.67
N THR A 50 -14.10 -5.48 6.09
CA THR A 50 -12.64 -5.38 6.19
C THR A 50 -12.01 -5.12 4.82
N GLY A 51 -12.46 -5.84 3.78
CA GLY A 51 -11.93 -5.66 2.43
C GLY A 51 -12.18 -4.26 1.88
N ARG A 52 -13.39 -3.73 2.06
CA ARG A 52 -13.72 -2.36 1.63
C ARG A 52 -12.97 -1.29 2.42
N ALA A 53 -12.81 -1.47 3.74
CA ALA A 53 -12.06 -0.54 4.57
C ALA A 53 -10.58 -0.47 4.17
N LEU A 54 -9.93 -1.63 4.02
CA LEU A 54 -8.55 -1.72 3.54
C LEU A 54 -8.42 -1.17 2.11
N GLY A 55 -9.37 -1.51 1.23
CA GLY A 55 -9.40 -1.03 -0.14
C GLY A 55 -9.53 0.49 -0.25
N GLY A 56 -10.41 1.09 0.56
CA GLY A 56 -10.56 2.54 0.66
C GLY A 56 -9.28 3.23 1.14
N ARG A 57 -8.62 2.66 2.17
CA ARG A 57 -7.31 3.14 2.64
C ARG A 57 -6.28 3.14 1.51
N ASP A 58 -6.17 2.03 0.77
CA ASP A 58 -5.17 1.89 -0.28
C ASP A 58 -5.45 2.78 -1.50
N LEU A 59 -6.73 2.96 -1.83
CA LEU A 59 -7.16 3.92 -2.84
C LEU A 59 -6.74 5.35 -2.48
N VAL A 60 -7.05 5.81 -1.27
CA VAL A 60 -6.69 7.16 -0.81
C VAL A 60 -5.18 7.37 -0.78
N LEU A 61 -4.45 6.45 -0.15
CA LEU A 61 -3.00 6.55 -0.03
C LEU A 61 -2.29 6.50 -1.40
N GLY A 62 -2.71 5.57 -2.27
CA GLY A 62 -2.13 5.42 -3.61
C GLY A 62 -2.44 6.61 -4.53
N THR A 63 -3.68 7.11 -4.52
CA THR A 63 -4.06 8.29 -5.31
C THR A 63 -3.35 9.54 -4.83
N GLY A 64 -3.23 9.76 -3.52
CA GLY A 64 -2.49 10.90 -2.97
C GLY A 64 -1.00 10.88 -3.34
N ALA A 65 -0.37 9.70 -3.28
CA ALA A 65 1.01 9.53 -3.76
C ALA A 65 1.15 9.80 -5.26
N ALA A 66 0.27 9.21 -6.09
CA ALA A 66 0.28 9.41 -7.53
C ALA A 66 0.04 10.88 -7.92
N TRP A 67 -0.89 11.54 -7.23
CA TRP A 67 -1.19 12.96 -7.42
C TRP A 67 0.01 13.84 -7.14
N MET A 68 0.67 13.67 -5.99
CA MET A 68 1.87 14.45 -5.67
C MET A 68 3.00 14.19 -6.66
N LEU A 69 3.21 12.93 -7.07
CA LEU A 69 4.21 12.60 -8.08
C LEU A 69 3.89 13.27 -9.43
N ALA A 70 2.62 13.29 -9.87
CA ALA A 70 2.21 13.92 -11.11
C ALA A 70 2.39 15.45 -11.09
N GLN A 71 2.04 16.09 -9.97
CA GLN A 71 2.14 17.54 -9.80
C GLN A 71 3.57 18.03 -9.47
N GLY A 72 4.54 17.12 -9.30
CA GLY A 72 5.90 17.47 -8.87
C GLY A 72 5.99 17.92 -7.41
N GLY A 73 5.00 17.57 -6.58
CA GLY A 73 4.96 17.86 -5.15
C GLY A 73 5.68 16.82 -4.28
N ASP A 74 5.68 17.03 -2.96
CA ASP A 74 6.28 16.08 -2.01
C ASP A 74 5.39 14.84 -1.81
N ALA A 75 5.76 13.74 -2.48
CA ALA A 75 5.07 12.46 -2.35
C ALA A 75 5.53 11.63 -1.14
N ARG A 76 6.60 12.03 -0.44
CA ARG A 76 7.20 11.23 0.64
C ARG A 76 6.24 10.94 1.80
N PRO A 77 5.40 11.88 2.27
CA PRO A 77 4.42 11.58 3.34
C PRO A 77 3.41 10.50 2.92
N TRP A 78 2.95 10.55 1.67
CA TRP A 78 2.02 9.56 1.13
C TRP A 78 2.68 8.18 0.99
N VAL A 79 3.88 8.14 0.42
CA VAL A 79 4.67 6.89 0.27
C VAL A 79 5.00 6.28 1.63
N LEU A 80 5.34 7.10 2.62
CA LEU A 80 5.56 6.64 3.99
C LEU A 80 4.27 6.09 4.62
N GLY A 81 3.14 6.75 4.41
CA GLY A 81 1.82 6.27 4.85
C GLY A 81 1.47 4.92 4.23
N CYS A 82 1.75 4.74 2.94
CA CYS A 82 1.62 3.46 2.25
C CYS A 82 2.50 2.37 2.91
N ALA A 83 3.78 2.65 3.15
CA ALA A 83 4.71 1.71 3.79
C ALA A 83 4.30 1.35 5.22
N ALA A 84 3.77 2.32 5.97
CA ALA A 84 3.25 2.11 7.32
C ALA A 84 2.02 1.20 7.32
N ALA A 85 1.11 1.39 6.37
CA ALA A 85 -0.06 0.54 6.18
C ALA A 85 0.34 -0.92 5.88
N ASP A 86 1.28 -1.12 4.96
CA ASP A 86 1.77 -2.46 4.60
C ASP A 86 2.51 -3.13 5.77
N THR A 87 3.24 -2.34 6.58
CA THR A 87 3.87 -2.81 7.81
C THR A 87 2.83 -3.28 8.82
N ALA A 88 1.74 -2.53 8.99
CA ALA A 88 0.63 -2.90 9.87
C ALA A 88 -0.04 -4.20 9.41
N ASP A 89 -0.22 -4.41 8.11
CA ASP A 89 -0.83 -5.62 7.56
C ASP A 89 0.08 -6.85 7.77
N ALA A 90 1.40 -6.70 7.60
CA ALA A 90 2.38 -7.73 7.91
C ALA A 90 2.37 -8.06 9.41
N ALA A 91 2.38 -7.05 10.28
CA ALA A 91 2.34 -7.24 11.73
C ALA A 91 1.04 -7.93 12.17
N ALA A 92 -0.12 -7.49 11.69
CA ALA A 92 -1.41 -8.10 11.96
C ALA A 92 -1.43 -9.57 11.55
N THR A 93 -0.88 -9.89 10.38
CA THR A 93 -0.77 -11.27 9.88
C THR A 93 0.13 -12.15 10.76
N LEU A 94 1.26 -11.62 11.23
CA LEU A 94 2.18 -12.33 12.11
C LEU A 94 1.62 -12.55 13.52
N LEU A 95 0.89 -11.56 14.04
CA LEU A 95 0.20 -11.64 15.34
C LEU A 95 -0.94 -12.68 15.29
N ALA A 96 -1.70 -12.71 14.20
CA ALA A 96 -2.78 -13.67 14.00
C ALA A 96 -2.32 -15.03 13.44
N ARG A 97 -1.00 -15.26 13.25
CA ARG A 97 -0.45 -16.35 12.44
C ARG A 97 -1.01 -17.74 12.71
N ARG A 98 -1.33 -18.08 13.97
CA ARG A 98 -1.82 -19.42 14.36
C ARG A 98 -3.28 -19.66 13.97
N ARG A 99 -4.02 -18.61 13.62
CA ARG A 99 -5.44 -18.63 13.26
C ARG A 99 -5.68 -18.46 11.76
N LEU A 100 -4.61 -18.26 10.97
CA LEU A 100 -4.68 -18.01 9.53
C LEU A 100 -4.25 -19.25 8.73
N PRO A 101 -4.77 -19.43 7.50
CA PRO A 101 -4.27 -20.43 6.57
C PRO A 101 -2.76 -20.25 6.32
N VAL A 102 -2.01 -21.35 6.29
CA VAL A 102 -0.54 -21.29 6.16
C VAL A 102 -0.11 -20.60 4.87
N ALA A 103 -0.76 -20.94 3.75
CA ALA A 103 -0.48 -20.34 2.45
C ALA A 103 -0.82 -18.84 2.44
N GLY A 104 -2.02 -18.49 2.89
CA GLY A 104 -2.50 -17.11 3.02
C GLY A 104 -1.58 -16.22 3.86
N ARG A 105 -1.23 -16.71 5.05
CA ARG A 105 -0.31 -16.02 5.94
C ARG A 105 1.04 -15.75 5.28
N ARG A 106 1.64 -16.76 4.62
CA ARG A 106 2.94 -16.60 3.94
C ARG A 106 2.83 -15.57 2.82
N LEU A 107 1.81 -15.70 1.97
CA LEU A 107 1.56 -14.80 0.86
C LEU A 107 1.45 -13.35 1.34
N VAL A 108 0.56 -13.09 2.31
CA VAL A 108 0.31 -11.73 2.79
C VAL A 108 1.52 -11.17 3.55
N THR A 109 2.18 -11.97 4.38
CA THR A 109 3.39 -11.50 5.08
C THR A 109 4.47 -11.09 4.10
N VAL A 110 4.75 -11.90 3.07
CA VAL A 110 5.78 -11.61 2.08
C VAL A 110 5.39 -10.40 1.23
N ALA A 111 4.15 -10.35 0.73
CA ALA A 111 3.67 -9.23 -0.08
C ALA A 111 3.69 -7.91 0.70
N ALA A 112 3.15 -7.90 1.92
CA ALA A 112 3.05 -6.71 2.75
C ALA A 112 4.43 -6.25 3.26
N ALA A 113 5.28 -7.16 3.76
CA ALA A 113 6.63 -6.79 4.19
C ALA A 113 7.51 -6.33 3.00
N GLY A 114 7.38 -6.99 1.85
CA GLY A 114 8.07 -6.58 0.63
C GLY A 114 7.63 -5.19 0.16
N SER A 115 6.32 -4.94 0.11
CA SER A 115 5.78 -3.63 -0.25
C SER A 115 6.17 -2.54 0.75
N ALA A 116 6.16 -2.84 2.05
CA ALA A 116 6.62 -1.92 3.09
C ALA A 116 8.09 -1.52 2.89
N LEU A 117 8.96 -2.50 2.62
CA LEU A 117 10.37 -2.24 2.32
C LEU A 117 10.52 -1.41 1.05
N THR A 118 9.80 -1.74 -0.02
CA THR A 118 9.79 -0.95 -1.26
C THR A 118 9.37 0.49 -1.00
N GLY A 119 8.28 0.72 -0.27
CA GLY A 119 7.81 2.06 0.08
C GLY A 119 8.83 2.83 0.94
N ALA A 120 9.46 2.18 1.91
CA ALA A 120 10.50 2.80 2.73
C ALA A 120 11.72 3.23 1.89
N VAL A 121 12.20 2.35 0.99
CA VAL A 121 13.30 2.66 0.07
C VAL A 121 12.91 3.81 -0.87
N LEU A 122 11.73 3.77 -1.47
CA LEU A 122 11.24 4.85 -2.34
C LEU A 122 11.14 6.18 -1.58
N CYS A 123 10.66 6.19 -0.33
CA CYS A 123 10.57 7.39 0.50
C CYS A 123 11.94 8.02 0.77
N LEU A 124 12.98 7.19 0.93
CA LEU A 124 14.36 7.65 1.12
C LEU A 124 14.99 8.17 -0.17
N LEU A 125 14.67 7.56 -1.31
CA LEU A 125 15.23 7.92 -2.62
C LEU A 125 14.49 9.08 -3.31
N LEU A 126 13.23 9.35 -2.95
CA LEU A 126 12.48 10.45 -3.52
C LEU A 126 13.06 11.81 -3.09
N PRO A 127 13.23 12.76 -4.02
CA PRO A 127 13.71 14.10 -3.70
C PRO A 127 12.80 14.81 -2.70
N ARG A 128 13.39 15.63 -1.82
CA ARG A 128 12.62 16.54 -0.97
C ARG A 128 12.21 17.76 -1.80
N VAL A 129 10.93 18.07 -1.82
CA VAL A 129 10.46 19.34 -2.36
C VAL A 129 10.50 20.34 -1.21
N SER A 130 11.42 21.30 -1.27
CA SER A 130 11.44 22.42 -0.31
C SER A 130 10.16 23.23 -0.51
N ALA A 131 9.38 23.42 0.55
CA ALA A 131 8.29 24.39 0.52
C ALA A 131 8.91 25.78 0.29
N SER A 132 8.68 26.39 -0.86
CA SER A 132 8.98 27.82 -1.02
C SER A 132 8.20 28.59 0.03
N PRO A 133 8.82 29.53 0.76
CA PRO A 133 8.06 30.44 1.61
C PRO A 133 7.13 31.22 0.68
N ARG A 134 5.83 31.03 0.84
CA ARG A 134 4.85 31.93 0.23
C ARG A 134 5.01 33.27 0.95
N VAL A 135 5.67 34.21 0.29
CA VAL A 135 5.71 35.64 0.65
C VAL A 135 4.35 36.25 0.37
#